data_AF-B3E347-F1
#
_entry.id   AF-B3E347-F1
#
_cell.length_a   1.000
_cell.length_b   1.000
_cell.length_c   1.000
_cell.angle_alpha   90.00
_cell.angle_beta   90.00
_cell.angle_gamma   90.00
#
_symmetry.space_group_name_H-M   'P 1'
#
loop_
_entity.id
_entity.type
_entity.pdbx_description
1 polymer ?
#
loop_
_entity_poly.entity_id
_entity_poly.type
_entity_poly.pdbx_seq_one_letter_code
_entity_poly.pdbx_strand_id
1 'polypeptide(L)'
;MHSWLKFGVVAVAAFGIIGCSSGNFLVYKDSKHFYVTSTGPELRRILCDSGDMAKIAKDSQLPDALQKDLKDGICNSNKVKERLLATLEGMTKEQRTALKTAFQQNGYDINVVANC
;
A
#
# COMPACT_ATOMS: atom_id res chain seq x y z
N MET A 1 0.61 24.83 -56.70
CA MET A 1 0.61 25.53 -55.40
C MET A 1 -0.56 25.01 -54.58
N HIS A 2 -0.34 24.75 -53.28
CA HIS A 2 -1.32 24.31 -52.26
C HIS A 2 -1.86 22.87 -52.42
N SER A 3 -1.94 22.02 -51.40
CA SER A 3 -1.56 22.11 -49.99
C SER A 3 -1.37 20.68 -49.47
N TRP A 4 -0.32 20.44 -48.69
CA TRP A 4 -0.04 19.16 -48.05
C TRP A 4 -1.09 18.84 -46.99
N LEU A 5 -1.80 17.72 -47.16
CA LEU A 5 -2.60 17.07 -46.12
C LEU A 5 -1.65 16.49 -45.06
N LYS A 6 -1.38 17.26 -44.00
CA LYS A 6 -0.74 16.78 -42.78
C LYS A 6 -1.76 16.02 -41.93
N PHE A 7 -1.92 14.73 -42.21
CA PHE A 7 -2.28 13.73 -41.19
C PHE A 7 -1.11 13.63 -40.20
N GLY A 8 -1.27 13.47 -38.90
CA GLY A 8 -2.44 13.35 -38.07
C GLY A 8 -2.00 13.63 -36.64
N VAL A 9 -2.90 14.22 -35.87
CA VAL A 9 -2.73 14.43 -34.44
C VAL A 9 -2.71 13.05 -33.77
N VAL A 10 -1.53 12.56 -33.39
CA VAL A 10 -1.42 11.44 -32.44
C VAL A 10 -1.57 12.05 -31.05
N ALA A 11 -2.81 12.34 -30.67
CA ALA A 11 -3.16 12.55 -29.27
C ALA A 11 -3.01 11.19 -28.58
N VAL A 12 -1.86 10.98 -27.94
CA VAL A 12 -1.69 9.88 -26.99
C VAL A 12 -2.66 10.15 -25.85
N ALA A 13 -3.87 9.61 -25.96
CA ALA A 13 -4.79 9.47 -24.86
C ALA A 13 -4.13 8.52 -23.86
N ALA A 14 -3.32 9.08 -22.97
CA ALA A 14 -2.95 8.43 -21.73
C ALA A 14 -4.26 8.28 -20.94
N PHE A 15 -4.97 7.19 -21.19
CA PHE A 15 -5.98 6.67 -20.28
C PHE A 15 -5.26 6.38 -18.98
N GLY A 16 -5.18 7.40 -18.13
CA GLY A 16 -4.98 7.23 -16.71
C GLY A 16 -6.10 6.33 -16.25
N ILE A 17 -5.81 5.05 -16.12
CA ILE A 17 -6.62 4.12 -15.35
C ILE A 17 -6.47 4.63 -13.92
N ILE A 18 -7.30 5.61 -13.56
CA ILE A 18 -7.77 5.85 -12.20
C ILE A 18 -8.66 4.65 -11.84
N GLY A 19 -8.05 3.46 -11.90
CA GLY A 19 -8.44 2.39 -11.01
C GLY A 19 -8.16 2.93 -9.63
N CYS A 20 -9.09 2.70 -8.72
CA CYS A 20 -8.90 2.98 -7.31
C CYS A 20 -7.57 2.35 -6.84
N SER A 21 -7.23 2.44 -5.60
CA SER A 21 -6.38 1.42 -5.00
C SER A 21 -6.62 1.77 -3.58
N SER A 22 -7.63 1.13 -2.99
CA SER A 22 -7.90 1.33 -1.58
C SER A 22 -6.56 1.20 -0.86
N GLY A 23 -6.08 2.32 -0.29
CA GLY A 23 -4.80 2.36 0.42
C GLY A 23 -4.82 1.38 1.58
N ASN A 24 -6.02 1.09 2.08
CA ASN A 24 -6.30 0.04 3.03
C ASN A 24 -6.56 -1.30 2.32
N PHE A 25 -5.78 -2.32 2.67
CA PHE A 25 -5.94 -3.69 2.19
C PHE A 25 -6.08 -4.66 3.35
N LEU A 26 -6.82 -5.75 3.12
CA LEU A 26 -7.00 -6.82 4.07
C LEU A 26 -5.86 -7.83 3.89
N VAL A 27 -5.20 -8.17 4.98
CA VAL A 27 -4.18 -9.23 5.01
C VAL A 27 -4.65 -10.39 5.88
N TYR A 28 -4.13 -11.56 5.60
CA TYR A 28 -4.42 -12.80 6.30
C TYR A 28 -3.14 -13.54 6.66
N LYS A 29 -3.07 -14.05 7.90
CA LYS A 29 -2.00 -14.92 8.40
C LYS A 29 -2.53 -15.76 9.55
N ASP A 30 -2.19 -17.04 9.60
CA ASP A 30 -2.55 -17.95 10.70
C ASP A 30 -4.04 -17.94 11.08
N SER A 31 -4.96 -18.01 10.11
CA SER A 31 -6.41 -17.93 10.34
C SER A 31 -6.94 -16.58 10.83
N LYS A 32 -6.11 -15.54 10.87
CA LYS A 32 -6.50 -14.18 11.24
C LYS A 32 -6.53 -13.29 10.02
N HIS A 33 -7.58 -12.50 9.87
CA HIS A 33 -7.67 -11.46 8.85
C HIS A 33 -7.82 -10.08 9.50
N PHE A 34 -7.15 -9.09 8.96
CA PHE A 34 -7.27 -7.72 9.44
C PHE A 34 -6.92 -6.73 8.34
N TYR A 35 -7.49 -5.54 8.44
CA TYR A 35 -7.06 -4.42 7.62
C TYR A 35 -5.73 -3.90 8.15
N VAL A 36 -4.81 -3.53 7.25
CA VAL A 36 -3.51 -2.96 7.66
C VAL A 36 -3.66 -1.68 8.50
N THR A 37 -4.80 -0.98 8.36
CA THR A 37 -5.15 0.22 9.13
C THR A 37 -5.87 -0.06 10.44
N SER A 38 -6.17 -1.31 10.76
CA SER A 38 -6.74 -1.65 12.07
C SER A 38 -5.77 -1.24 13.19
N THR A 39 -6.26 -0.91 14.38
CA THR A 39 -5.42 -0.50 15.52
C THR A 39 -5.72 -1.32 16.77
N GLY A 40 -5.91 -2.64 16.58
CA GLY A 40 -6.26 -3.58 17.64
C GLY A 40 -5.05 -4.25 18.30
N PRO A 41 -5.18 -4.77 19.53
CA PRO A 41 -4.12 -5.50 20.23
C PRO A 41 -3.69 -6.77 19.47
N GLU A 42 -4.62 -7.41 18.75
CA GLU A 42 -4.32 -8.59 17.93
C GLU A 42 -3.39 -8.25 16.74
N LEU A 43 -3.65 -7.13 16.05
CA LEU A 43 -2.79 -6.66 14.97
C LEU A 43 -1.38 -6.39 15.48
N ARG A 44 -1.29 -5.65 16.57
CA ARG A 44 -0.02 -5.32 17.22
C ARG A 44 0.74 -6.59 17.58
N ARG A 45 0.08 -7.62 18.09
CA ARG A 45 0.74 -8.89 18.42
C ARG A 45 1.29 -9.59 17.18
N ILE A 46 0.52 -9.65 16.09
CA ILE A 46 0.88 -10.35 14.86
C ILE A 46 1.97 -9.62 14.07
N LEU A 47 1.98 -8.29 14.07
CA LEU A 47 2.92 -7.49 13.29
C LEU A 47 4.08 -6.95 14.12
N CYS A 48 3.83 -6.45 15.32
CA CYS A 48 4.82 -5.70 16.09
C CYS A 48 5.54 -6.60 17.09
N ASP A 49 4.82 -7.36 17.89
CA ASP A 49 5.42 -8.20 18.92
C ASP A 49 6.17 -9.40 18.29
N SER A 50 5.76 -9.85 17.10
CA SER A 50 6.47 -10.85 16.28
C SER A 50 7.72 -10.32 15.55
N GLY A 51 7.84 -8.99 15.44
CA GLY A 51 8.86 -8.32 14.62
C GLY A 51 8.58 -8.31 13.11
N ASP A 52 7.45 -8.85 12.64
CA ASP A 52 7.15 -8.94 11.21
C ASP A 52 6.99 -7.57 10.55
N MET A 53 6.46 -6.56 11.25
CA MET A 53 6.36 -5.19 10.73
C MET A 53 7.73 -4.60 10.40
N ALA A 54 8.75 -4.90 11.22
CA ALA A 54 10.10 -4.41 10.96
C ALA A 54 10.70 -5.06 9.71
N LYS A 55 10.44 -6.35 9.49
CA LYS A 55 10.85 -7.07 8.28
C LYS A 55 10.12 -6.54 7.05
N ILE A 56 8.79 -6.47 7.11
CA ILE A 56 7.93 -5.96 6.03
C ILE A 56 8.33 -4.54 5.64
N ALA A 57 8.55 -3.64 6.61
CA ALA A 57 8.98 -2.28 6.31
C ALA A 57 10.32 -2.26 5.57
N LYS A 58 11.29 -3.06 6.01
CA LYS A 58 12.60 -3.17 5.36
C LYS A 58 12.50 -3.79 3.95
N ASP A 59 11.76 -4.87 3.81
CA ASP A 59 11.60 -5.63 2.56
C ASP A 59 10.77 -4.87 1.53
N SER A 60 9.90 -3.95 1.96
CA SER A 60 9.12 -3.08 1.07
C SER A 60 9.98 -2.10 0.28
N GLN A 61 11.25 -1.89 0.68
CA GLN A 61 12.17 -0.92 0.07
C GLN A 61 11.57 0.49 -0.06
N LEU A 62 10.58 0.81 0.79
CA LEU A 62 10.01 2.14 0.86
C LEU A 62 11.05 3.14 1.39
N PRO A 63 10.91 4.44 1.09
CA PRO A 63 11.71 5.48 1.75
C PRO A 63 11.70 5.33 3.27
N ASP A 64 12.83 5.55 3.93
CA ASP A 64 12.99 5.37 5.39
C ASP A 64 11.92 6.12 6.21
N ALA A 65 11.52 7.30 5.75
CA ALA A 65 10.44 8.07 6.37
C ALA A 65 9.10 7.31 6.36
N LEU A 66 8.75 6.68 5.24
CA LEU A 66 7.53 5.88 5.11
C LEU A 66 7.63 4.56 5.89
N GLN A 67 8.79 3.92 5.90
CA GLN A 67 9.02 2.73 6.74
C GLN A 67 8.80 3.04 8.22
N LYS A 68 9.35 4.17 8.68
CA LYS A 68 9.18 4.65 10.06
C LYS A 68 7.72 4.99 10.35
N ASP A 69 7.05 5.73 9.48
CA ASP A 69 5.65 6.12 9.70
C ASP A 69 4.70 4.91 9.70
N LEU A 70 4.92 3.92 8.85
CA LEU A 70 4.16 2.66 8.87
C LEU A 70 4.36 1.90 10.18
N LYS A 71 5.63 1.71 10.58
CA LYS A 71 5.96 1.01 11.83
C LYS A 71 5.37 1.74 13.03
N ASP A 72 5.55 3.05 13.10
CA ASP A 72 5.04 3.86 14.21
C ASP A 72 3.51 3.91 14.19
N GLY A 73 2.87 3.94 13.01
CA GLY A 73 1.42 3.94 12.87
C GLY A 73 0.74 2.63 13.28
N ILE A 74 1.40 1.49 13.03
CA ILE A 74 0.86 0.14 13.33
C ILE A 74 1.24 -0.29 14.75
N CYS A 75 2.47 0.02 15.19
CA CYS A 75 3.03 -0.50 16.44
C CYS A 75 2.95 0.45 17.63
N ASN A 76 2.76 1.74 17.42
CA ASN A 76 2.63 2.70 18.50
C ASN A 76 1.15 3.02 18.74
N SER A 77 0.67 2.77 19.97
CA SER A 77 -0.74 2.95 20.37
C SER A 77 -1.25 4.40 20.28
N ASN A 78 -0.34 5.36 20.12
CA ASN A 78 -0.65 6.78 20.17
C ASN A 78 -1.01 7.39 18.80
N LYS A 79 -0.90 6.62 17.72
CA LYS A 79 -1.23 7.09 16.37
C LYS A 79 -2.63 6.59 15.98
N VAL A 80 -3.52 7.53 15.68
CA VAL A 80 -4.91 7.26 15.28
C VAL A 80 -4.93 6.65 13.89
N LYS A 81 -5.80 5.65 13.67
CA LYS A 81 -6.08 4.97 12.39
C LYS A 81 -6.10 5.91 11.17
N GLU A 82 -6.64 7.11 11.34
CA GLU A 82 -6.72 8.16 10.30
C GLU A 82 -5.36 8.56 9.75
N ARG A 83 -4.32 8.64 10.61
CA ARG A 83 -2.98 9.00 10.16
C ARG A 83 -2.35 7.89 9.34
N LEU A 84 -2.55 6.64 9.73
CA LEU A 84 -2.07 5.48 8.98
C LEU A 84 -2.79 5.37 7.62
N LEU A 85 -4.09 5.64 7.58
CA LEU A 85 -4.85 5.80 6.34
C LEU A 85 -4.25 6.90 5.45
N ALA A 86 -4.03 8.09 5.99
CA ALA A 86 -3.43 9.20 5.24
C ALA A 86 -2.03 8.87 4.70
N THR A 87 -1.21 8.15 5.48
CA THR A 87 0.10 7.65 5.01
C THR A 87 -0.05 6.69 3.83
N LEU A 88 -1.01 5.77 3.86
CA LEU A 88 -1.26 4.81 2.76
C LEU A 88 -1.91 5.45 1.53
N GLU A 89 -2.75 6.47 1.72
CA GLU A 89 -3.36 7.25 0.65
C GLU A 89 -2.32 8.13 -0.06
N GLY A 90 -1.38 8.70 0.71
CA GLY A 90 -0.27 9.49 0.18
C GLY A 90 0.81 8.69 -0.54
N MET A 91 0.79 7.36 -0.46
CA MET A 91 1.71 6.51 -1.22
C MET A 91 1.37 6.47 -2.70
N THR A 92 2.42 6.41 -3.53
CA THR A 92 2.25 6.10 -4.95
C THR A 92 1.77 4.66 -5.15
N LYS A 93 1.28 4.33 -6.35
CA LYS A 93 0.85 2.98 -6.67
C LYS A 93 1.99 1.96 -6.54
N GLU A 94 3.19 2.35 -6.94
CA GLU A 94 4.41 1.55 -6.87
C GLU A 94 4.77 1.27 -5.41
N GLN A 95 4.72 2.30 -4.56
CA GLN A 95 4.95 2.16 -3.11
C GLN A 95 3.92 1.25 -2.44
N ARG A 96 2.63 1.39 -2.78
CA ARG A 96 1.59 0.49 -2.28
C ARG A 96 1.79 -0.95 -2.75
N THR A 97 2.20 -1.13 -4.00
CA THR A 97 2.49 -2.45 -4.57
C THR A 97 3.69 -3.08 -3.86
N ALA A 98 4.76 -2.33 -3.66
CA ALA A 98 5.95 -2.79 -2.93
C ALA A 98 5.62 -3.19 -1.48
N LEU A 99 4.79 -2.40 -0.79
CA LEU A 99 4.30 -2.75 0.54
C LEU A 99 3.51 -4.06 0.53
N LYS A 100 2.55 -4.21 -0.39
CA LYS A 100 1.76 -5.45 -0.56
C LYS A 100 2.67 -6.65 -0.85
N THR A 101 3.63 -6.52 -1.75
CA THR A 101 4.59 -7.58 -2.06
C THR A 101 5.43 -7.96 -0.84
N ALA A 102 5.86 -7.00 -0.02
CA ALA A 102 6.59 -7.28 1.21
C ALA A 102 5.75 -8.06 2.24
N PHE A 103 4.46 -7.74 2.39
CA PHE A 103 3.54 -8.54 3.19
C PHE A 103 3.48 -9.99 2.66
N GLN A 104 3.33 -10.19 1.35
CA GLN A 104 3.30 -11.53 0.75
C GLN A 104 4.59 -12.31 0.96
N GLN A 105 5.75 -11.67 0.79
CA GLN A 105 7.06 -12.28 1.04
C GLN A 105 7.26 -12.68 2.50
N ASN A 106 6.58 -12.02 3.43
CA ASN A 106 6.60 -12.32 4.86
C ASN A 106 5.47 -13.28 5.31
N GLY A 107 4.83 -13.97 4.36
CA GLY A 107 3.85 -15.03 4.61
C GLY A 107 2.43 -14.54 4.88
N TYR A 108 2.07 -13.32 4.45
CA TYR A 108 0.70 -12.81 4.52
C TYR A 108 0.00 -12.94 3.17
N ASP A 109 -1.20 -13.50 3.17
CA ASP A 109 -2.07 -13.43 2.02
C ASP A 109 -2.76 -12.07 1.97
N ILE A 110 -2.95 -11.51 0.78
CA ILE A 110 -3.65 -10.24 0.60
C ILE A 110 -4.95 -10.52 -0.13
N ASN A 111 -6.08 -10.09 0.45
CA ASN A 111 -7.36 -10.20 -0.25
C ASN A 111 -7.51 -9.02 -1.22
N VAL A 112 -7.33 -9.31 -2.50
CA VAL A 112 -7.26 -8.36 -3.62
C VAL A 112 -8.65 -8.00 -4.18
N VAL A 113 -9.75 -8.34 -3.48
CA VAL A 113 -11.13 -8.08 -3.96
C VAL A 113 -11.54 -6.59 -3.92
N ALA A 114 -10.65 -5.69 -3.49
CA ALA A 114 -10.78 -4.24 -3.66
C ALA A 114 -9.60 -3.63 -4.44
N ASN A 115 -9.16 -4.33 -5.49
CA ASN A 115 -8.13 -3.88 -6.43
C ASN A 115 -8.77 -3.27 -7.69
N CYS A 116 -9.70 -2.34 -7.48
CA CYS A 116 -9.76 -1.22 -8.40
C CYS A 116 -8.60 -0.35 -8.01
#